data_AF-A0A8T7BT10-F1
#
_entry.id   AF-A0A8T7BT10-F1
#
_cell.length_a   1.000
_cell.length_b   1.000
_cell.length_c   1.000
_cell.angle_alpha   90.00
_cell.angle_beta   90.00
_cell.angle_gamma   90.00
#
_symmetry.space_group_name_H-M   'P 1'
#
loop_
_entity.id
_entity.type
_entity.pdbx_description
1 polymer ?
#
loop_
_entity_poly.entity_id
_entity_poly.type
_entity_poly.pdbx_seq_one_letter_code
_entity_poly.pdbx_strand_id
1 'polypeptide(L)'
;VLLSDGDITGEEEQALGEVIPLLTQADVKVTGVGLGSNEAVAIPTLDPDRQCISGQYERADGKEFYTHLNETPLSAVAENTGGRYFHESQVNDLVLHLRNSLGNNSGNIAP
;
A
#
# COMPACT_ATOMS: atom_id res chain seq x y z
N VAL A 1 3.08 1.81 -8.47
CA VAL A 1 3.40 1.12 -7.20
C VAL A 1 2.46 1.68 -6.16
N LEU A 2 1.77 0.83 -5.40
CA LEU A 2 0.87 1.21 -4.32
C LEU A 2 1.50 0.75 -2.99
N LEU A 3 1.68 1.66 -2.05
CA LEU A 3 2.21 1.36 -0.71
C LEU A 3 1.15 1.73 0.32
N SER A 4 0.73 0.78 1.14
CA SER A 4 -0.38 0.96 2.08
C SER A 4 -0.38 -0.16 3.11
N ASP A 5 -1.03 0.07 4.26
CA ASP A 5 -1.43 -0.97 5.21
C ASP A 5 -2.69 -1.72 4.77
N GLY A 6 -3.35 -1.31 3.69
CA GLY A 6 -4.47 -2.04 3.09
C GLY A 6 -5.75 -2.01 3.91
N ASP A 7 -5.87 -1.13 4.91
CA ASP A 7 -7.13 -0.90 5.63
C ASP A 7 -8.13 -0.15 4.74
N ILE A 8 -8.67 -0.89 3.78
CA ILE A 8 -9.56 -0.41 2.71
C ILE A 8 -10.94 -0.96 3.01
N THR A 9 -11.91 -0.08 3.25
CA THR A 9 -13.27 -0.49 3.63
C THR A 9 -14.36 0.34 2.97
N GLY A 10 -15.57 -0.22 2.89
CA GLY A 10 -16.76 0.51 2.45
C GLY A 10 -16.64 1.09 1.04
N GLU A 11 -16.67 2.42 0.95
CA GLU A 11 -16.62 3.15 -0.33
C GLU A 11 -15.32 2.90 -1.10
N GLU A 12 -14.21 2.68 -0.41
CA GLU A 12 -12.90 2.46 -1.04
C GLU A 12 -12.82 1.09 -1.70
N GLU A 13 -13.39 0.06 -1.06
CA GLU A 13 -13.46 -1.29 -1.62
C GLU A 13 -14.31 -1.30 -2.90
N GLN A 14 -15.44 -0.57 -2.89
CA GLN A 14 -16.26 -0.39 -4.09
C GLN A 14 -15.47 0.33 -5.20
N ALA A 15 -14.78 1.43 -4.86
CA ALA A 15 -13.98 2.18 -5.82
C ALA A 15 -12.86 1.33 -6.45
N LEU A 16 -12.22 0.44 -5.68
CA LEU A 16 -11.24 -0.50 -6.23
C LEU A 16 -11.86 -1.45 -7.25
N GLY A 17 -13.05 -1.98 -6.96
CA GLY A 17 -13.79 -2.84 -7.89
C GLY A 17 -14.09 -2.16 -9.22
N GLU A 18 -14.36 -0.86 -9.20
CA GLU A 18 -14.62 -0.04 -10.40
C GLU A 18 -13.33 0.32 -11.15
N VAL A 19 -12.22 0.54 -10.45
CA VAL A 19 -10.95 0.99 -11.04
C VAL A 19 -10.13 -0.16 -11.63
N ILE A 20 -10.12 -1.36 -11.02
CA ILE A 20 -9.33 -2.50 -11.50
C ILE A 20 -9.56 -2.80 -12.99
N PRO A 21 -10.81 -2.89 -13.50
CA PRO A 21 -11.07 -3.13 -14.92
C PRO A 21 -10.48 -2.05 -15.83
N LEU A 22 -10.46 -0.79 -15.39
CA LEU A 22 -9.90 0.33 -16.14
C LEU A 22 -8.37 0.22 -16.24
N LEU A 23 -7.71 -0.17 -15.15
CA LEU A 23 -6.26 -0.41 -15.13
C LEU A 23 -5.89 -1.56 -16.07
N THR A 24 -6.63 -2.67 -16.01
CA THR A 24 -6.41 -3.82 -16.89
C THR A 24 -6.63 -3.47 -18.36
N GLN A 25 -7.67 -2.69 -18.69
CA GLN A 25 -7.90 -2.21 -20.07
C GLN A 25 -6.79 -1.28 -20.58
N ALA A 26 -6.17 -0.53 -19.67
CA ALA A 26 -5.06 0.38 -19.99
C ALA A 26 -3.67 -0.30 -19.97
N ASP A 27 -3.60 -1.62 -19.74
CA ASP A 27 -2.36 -2.37 -19.51
C ASP A 27 -1.48 -1.78 -18.39
N VAL A 28 -2.12 -1.19 -17.37
CA VAL A 28 -1.45 -0.63 -16.20
C VAL A 28 -1.35 -1.69 -15.11
N LYS A 29 -0.12 -2.12 -14.83
CA LYS A 29 0.18 -3.12 -13.80
C LYS A 29 0.42 -2.46 -12.45
N VAL A 30 -0.22 -2.95 -11.40
CA VAL A 30 -0.03 -2.45 -10.03
C VAL A 30 0.90 -3.40 -9.27
N THR A 31 2.06 -2.90 -8.85
CA THR A 31 2.85 -3.54 -7.80
C THR A 31 2.38 -3.02 -6.45
N GLY A 32 1.80 -3.89 -5.63
CA GLY A 32 1.32 -3.58 -4.27
C GLY A 32 2.40 -3.86 -3.23
N VAL A 33 2.50 -3.01 -2.22
CA VAL A 33 3.44 -3.14 -1.10
C VAL A 33 2.69 -2.94 0.21
N GLY A 34 2.60 -4.02 1.00
CA GLY A 34 2.03 -3.99 2.34
C GLY A 34 3.01 -3.39 3.34
N LEU A 35 2.57 -2.37 4.08
CA LEU A 35 3.33 -1.70 5.14
C LEU A 35 2.74 -2.02 6.52
N GLY A 36 3.59 -2.23 7.52
CA GLY A 36 3.16 -2.49 8.89
C GLY A 36 3.12 -3.97 9.25
N SER A 37 2.26 -4.32 10.21
CA SER A 37 2.19 -5.65 10.83
C SER A 37 0.76 -6.18 10.82
N ASN A 38 0.61 -7.49 10.69
CA ASN A 38 -0.69 -8.17 10.83
C ASN A 38 -1.23 -8.12 12.28
N GLU A 39 -0.39 -7.74 13.24
CA GLU A 39 -0.82 -7.43 14.60
C GLU A 39 -1.34 -5.99 14.69
N ALA A 40 -2.48 -5.81 15.36
CA ALA A 40 -3.06 -4.49 15.58
C ALA A 40 -2.16 -3.64 16.50
N VAL A 41 -1.76 -2.47 16.01
CA VAL A 41 -0.90 -1.51 16.73
C VAL A 41 -1.61 -0.17 16.88
N ALA A 42 -1.49 0.43 18.06
CA ALA A 42 -2.07 1.74 18.33
C ALA A 42 -1.27 2.84 17.63
N ILE A 43 -1.96 3.85 17.10
CA ILE A 43 -1.30 4.96 16.39
C ILE A 43 -0.83 6.00 17.43
N PRO A 44 0.48 6.27 17.57
CA PRO A 44 0.96 7.26 18.53
C PRO A 44 0.62 8.69 18.07
N THR A 45 0.33 9.59 19.01
CA THR A 45 0.24 11.02 18.72
C THR A 45 1.57 11.71 18.89
N LEU A 46 1.77 12.80 18.15
CA LEU A 46 2.94 13.66 18.28
C LEU A 46 2.69 14.73 19.36
N ASP A 47 3.73 15.02 20.14
CA ASP A 47 3.82 16.24 20.93
C ASP A 47 4.13 17.40 19.97
N PRO A 48 3.18 18.33 19.73
CA PRO A 48 3.35 19.39 18.75
C PRO A 48 4.45 20.38 19.11
N ASP A 49 4.78 20.54 20.39
CA ASP A 49 5.80 21.48 20.86
C ASP A 49 7.21 20.91 20.75
N ARG A 50 7.33 19.57 20.79
CA ARG A 50 8.62 18.88 20.88
C ARG A 50 8.97 18.04 19.65
N GLN A 51 8.05 17.91 18.70
CA GLN A 51 8.19 17.04 17.51
C GLN A 51 8.62 15.60 17.86
N CYS A 52 8.18 15.11 19.02
CA CYS A 52 8.46 13.76 19.49
C CYS A 52 7.16 12.99 19.77
N ILE A 53 7.24 11.69 20.00
CA ILE A 53 6.07 10.88 20.41
C ILE A 53 5.60 11.37 21.79
N SER A 54 4.31 11.65 21.92
CA SER A 54 3.71 12.19 23.14
C SER A 54 3.58 11.17 24.28
N GLY A 55 3.69 9.87 23.95
CA GLY A 55 3.36 8.76 24.84
C GLY A 55 1.84 8.48 24.95
N GLN A 56 1.02 9.19 24.17
CA GLN A 56 -0.41 8.95 24.01
C GLN A 56 -0.70 8.34 22.63
N TYR A 57 -1.86 7.71 22.50
CA TYR A 57 -2.35 7.15 21.25
C TYR A 57 -3.56 7.92 20.72
N GLU A 58 -3.75 7.88 19.41
CA GLU A 58 -4.89 8.46 18.71
C GLU A 58 -6.18 7.81 19.20
N ARG A 59 -7.26 8.60 19.32
CA ARG A 59 -8.53 8.11 19.85
C ARG A 59 -9.73 8.54 19.01
N ALA A 60 -10.64 7.61 18.81
CA ALA A 60 -11.97 7.84 18.25
C ALA A 60 -13.03 7.31 19.23
N ASP A 61 -14.08 8.10 19.51
CA ASP A 61 -15.16 7.74 20.45
C ASP A 61 -14.66 7.26 21.84
N GLY A 62 -13.56 7.85 22.31
CA GLY A 62 -12.95 7.53 23.60
C GLY A 62 -12.14 6.23 23.64
N LYS A 63 -12.00 5.53 22.52
CA LYS A 63 -11.16 4.33 22.37
C LYS A 63 -9.93 4.63 21.55
N GLU A 64 -8.83 3.94 21.84
CA GLU A 64 -7.61 4.02 21.05
C GLU A 64 -7.85 3.46 19.66
N PHE A 65 -7.34 4.16 18.65
CA PHE A 65 -7.39 3.74 17.26
C PHE A 65 -6.22 2.82 16.97
N TYR A 66 -6.51 1.68 16.32
CA TYR A 66 -5.53 0.66 15.96
C TYR A 66 -5.52 0.47 14.45
N THR A 67 -4.34 0.37 13.86
CA THR A 67 -4.14 -0.07 12.48
C THR A 67 -3.49 -1.46 12.47
N HIS A 68 -3.76 -2.21 11.42
CA HIS A 68 -3.07 -3.46 11.11
C HIS A 68 -2.96 -3.57 9.59
N LEU A 69 -1.95 -4.30 9.14
CA LEU A 69 -1.80 -4.65 7.74
C LEU A 69 -2.92 -5.63 7.34
N ASN A 70 -3.71 -5.23 6.35
CA ASN A 70 -4.64 -6.09 5.63
C ASN A 70 -4.11 -6.32 4.21
N GLU A 71 -3.48 -7.47 4.01
CA GLU A 71 -2.82 -7.81 2.75
C GLU A 71 -3.81 -8.14 1.62
N THR A 72 -5.04 -8.53 1.97
CA THR A 72 -6.04 -9.07 1.02
C THR A 72 -6.43 -8.10 -0.09
N PRO A 73 -6.84 -6.85 0.18
CA PRO A 73 -7.19 -5.92 -0.89
C PRO A 73 -5.96 -5.53 -1.72
N LEU A 74 -4.78 -5.43 -1.11
CA LEU A 74 -3.54 -5.08 -1.81
C LEU A 74 -3.08 -6.18 -2.77
N SER A 75 -3.15 -7.43 -2.34
CA SER A 75 -2.82 -8.59 -3.18
C SER A 75 -3.82 -8.72 -4.32
N ALA A 76 -5.12 -8.57 -4.04
CA ALA A 76 -6.17 -8.63 -5.05
C ALA A 76 -5.97 -7.57 -6.15
N VAL A 77 -5.68 -6.32 -5.82
CA VAL A 77 -5.42 -5.27 -6.82
C VAL A 77 -4.18 -5.60 -7.67
N ALA A 78 -3.09 -6.05 -7.02
CA ALA A 78 -1.85 -6.36 -7.71
C ALA A 78 -2.03 -7.54 -8.68
N GLU A 79 -2.68 -8.62 -8.25
CA GLU A 79 -2.88 -9.83 -9.05
C GLU A 79 -3.85 -9.59 -10.22
N ASN A 80 -4.97 -8.89 -9.99
CA ASN A 80 -5.96 -8.61 -11.03
C ASN A 80 -5.45 -7.68 -12.14
N THR A 81 -4.43 -6.87 -11.85
CA THR A 81 -3.77 -6.00 -12.85
C THR A 81 -2.53 -6.66 -13.48
N GLY A 82 -2.25 -7.94 -13.18
CA GLY A 82 -1.06 -8.65 -13.67
C GLY A 82 0.26 -8.13 -13.09
N GLY A 83 0.20 -7.40 -11.97
CA GLY A 83 1.34 -7.01 -11.17
C GLY A 83 1.69 -8.05 -10.11
N ARG A 84 2.27 -7.59 -9.00
CA ARG A 84 2.74 -8.47 -7.91
C ARG A 84 2.67 -7.75 -6.57
N TYR A 85 2.33 -8.50 -5.53
CA TYR A 85 2.35 -8.03 -4.15
C TYR A 85 3.66 -8.38 -3.44
N PHE A 86 4.08 -7.49 -2.55
CA PHE A 86 5.22 -7.66 -1.65
C PHE A 86 4.87 -7.14 -0.26
N HIS A 87 5.35 -7.80 0.78
CA HIS A 87 5.41 -7.21 2.12
C HIS A 87 6.67 -6.33 2.25
N GLU A 88 6.66 -5.28 3.07
CA GLU A 88 7.82 -4.37 3.26
C GLU A 88 9.12 -5.10 3.66
N SER A 89 8.99 -6.22 4.38
CA SER A 89 10.10 -7.10 4.75
C SER A 89 10.82 -7.73 3.55
N GLN A 90 10.20 -7.72 2.36
CA GLN A 90 10.74 -8.25 1.11
C GLN A 90 11.36 -7.14 0.24
N VAL A 91 11.85 -6.05 0.85
CA VAL A 91 12.37 -4.86 0.15
C VAL A 91 13.40 -5.18 -0.94
N ASN A 92 14.26 -6.18 -0.74
CA ASN A 92 15.26 -6.56 -1.74
C ASN A 92 14.62 -7.17 -3.00
N ASP A 93 13.62 -8.04 -2.82
CA ASP A 93 12.89 -8.66 -3.93
C ASP A 93 12.01 -7.62 -4.64
N LEU A 94 11.39 -6.71 -3.88
CA LEU A 94 10.64 -5.58 -4.42
C LEU A 94 11.53 -4.70 -5.30
N VAL A 95 12.71 -4.30 -4.81
CA VAL A 95 13.64 -3.46 -5.58
C VAL A 95 14.11 -4.17 -6.84
N LEU A 96 14.42 -5.46 -6.76
CA LEU A 96 14.79 -6.25 -7.94
C LEU A 96 13.65 -6.32 -8.96
N HIS A 97 12.43 -6.61 -8.50
CA HIS A 97 11.22 -6.62 -9.33
C HIS A 97 11.00 -5.29 -10.03
N LEU A 98 11.01 -4.18 -9.28
CA LEU A 98 10.81 -2.84 -9.83
C LEU A 98 11.90 -2.47 -10.85
N ARG A 99 13.17 -2.80 -10.60
CA ARG A 99 14.25 -2.56 -11.57
C ARG A 99 14.02 -3.33 -12.87
N ASN A 100 13.57 -4.58 -12.79
CA ASN A 100 13.29 -5.38 -13.98
C ASN A 100 12.04 -4.90 -14.73
N SER A 101 10.99 -4.52 -14.00
CA SER A 101 9.72 -4.07 -14.59
C SER A 101 9.81 -2.66 -15.17
N LEU A 102 10.57 -1.75 -14.56
CA LEU A 102 10.72 -0.37 -15.02
C LEU A 102 11.92 -0.19 -15.95
N GLY A 103 13.02 -0.91 -15.72
CA GLY A 103 14.24 -0.82 -16.53
C GLY A 103 14.06 -1.33 -17.96
N ASN A 104 13.17 -2.31 -18.15
CA ASN A 104 12.83 -2.83 -19.49
C ASN A 104 11.94 -1.87 -20.32
N ASN A 105 11.43 -0.79 -19.72
CA ASN A 105 10.69 0.27 -20.42
C ASN A 105 11.59 1.41 -20.93
N SER A 106 12.91 1.20 -20.99
CA SER A 106 13.86 2.09 -21.68
C SER A 106 13.76 1.97 -23.20
N GLY A 107 12.53 1.95 -23.73
CA GLY A 107 12.24 1.94 -25.16
C GLY A 107 12.25 3.36 -25.71
N ASN A 108 13.32 3.70 -26.44
CA ASN A 108 13.32 4.63 -27.57
C ASN A 108 12.69 6.02 -27.36
N ILE A 109 13.36 6.88 -26.59
CA ILE A 109 13.24 8.32 -26.81
C ILE A 109 14.16 8.63 -28.02
N ALA A 110 13.59 8.55 -29.22
CA ALA A 110 14.27 9.04 -30.42
C ALA A 110 14.52 10.56 -30.29
N PRO A 111 15.65 11.08 -30.80
CA PRO A 111 16.02 12.49 -30.70
C PRO A 111 15.05 13.43 -31.41
#